data_AF-A0A7M2X573-F1
#
_entry.id   AF-A0A7M2X573-F1
#
_cell.length_a   1.000
_cell.length_b   1.000
_cell.length_c   1.000
_cell.angle_alpha   90.00
_cell.angle_beta   90.00
_cell.angle_gamma   90.00
#
_symmetry.space_group_name_H-M   'P 1'
#
loop_
_entity.id
_entity.type
_entity.pdbx_description
1 polymer ?
#
loop_
_entity_poly.entity_id
_entity_poly.type
_entity_poly.pdbx_seq_one_letter_code
_entity_poly.pdbx_strand_id
1 'polypeptide(L)'
;MKYKIDTDEARKLHAQGKSDGDIARHFGVTQSGATRWRQREGLPPNVIVNVQPHLSAERRKRGRKMLREGATVRQVARAIGCGRNAAAGLRKGLKGDERLRGHGITLRGTRNAARRDAAAILAELKAATRHVPDASIRDDVMGDMFLDMMEGRLARDRIKIEARRYTGRAIDMWQSKWAPVSIDEDLTGDGFRLVDLIECPSAAAWVESVGA
;
A
#
# COMPACT_ATOMS: atom_id res chain seq x y z
N MET A 1 35.81 -15.40 6.65
CA MET A 1 37.06 -14.77 6.16
C MET A 1 37.09 -13.31 6.60
N LYS A 2 38.06 -12.90 7.44
CA LYS A 2 38.27 -11.47 7.76
C LYS A 2 39.18 -10.88 6.67
N TYR A 3 38.62 -10.14 5.74
CA TYR A 3 39.42 -9.37 4.78
C TYR A 3 40.18 -8.27 5.54
N LYS A 4 41.51 -8.31 5.49
CA LYS A 4 42.39 -7.32 6.14
C LYS A 4 42.73 -6.26 5.10
N ILE A 5 42.42 -5.00 5.40
CA ILE A 5 42.84 -3.86 4.59
C ILE A 5 44.35 -3.69 4.78
N ASP A 6 45.10 -3.63 3.68
CA ASP A 6 46.51 -3.21 3.72
C ASP A 6 46.55 -1.70 4.01
N THR A 7 47.07 -1.34 5.17
CA THR A 7 47.05 0.04 5.66
C THR A 7 47.84 0.99 4.76
N ASP A 8 48.96 0.55 4.20
CA ASP A 8 49.85 1.43 3.43
C ASP A 8 49.27 1.70 2.04
N GLU A 9 48.75 0.67 1.40
CA GLU A 9 48.06 0.83 0.11
C GLU A 9 46.76 1.64 0.27
N ALA A 10 45.99 1.41 1.34
CA ALA A 10 44.79 2.18 1.62
C ALA A 10 45.10 3.67 1.90
N ARG A 11 46.22 3.99 2.58
CA ARG A 11 46.69 5.38 2.74
C ARG A 11 47.05 6.01 1.39
N LYS A 12 47.71 5.27 0.49
CA LYS A 12 48.02 5.77 -0.87
C LYS A 12 46.74 6.09 -1.66
N LEU A 13 45.74 5.21 -1.63
CA LEU A 13 44.45 5.46 -2.28
C LEU A 13 43.72 6.66 -1.68
N HIS A 14 43.77 6.80 -0.35
CA HIS A 14 43.20 7.96 0.34
C HIS A 14 43.94 9.26 -0.04
N ALA A 15 45.27 9.26 -0.08
CA ALA A 15 46.04 10.42 -0.52
C ALA A 15 45.74 10.83 -1.98
N GLN A 16 45.30 9.89 -2.83
CA GLN A 16 44.81 10.15 -4.19
C GLN A 16 43.37 10.70 -4.25
N GLY A 17 42.73 10.98 -3.12
CA GLY A 17 41.36 11.50 -3.05
C GLY A 17 40.27 10.45 -3.26
N LYS A 18 40.58 9.14 -3.23
CA LYS A 18 39.58 8.08 -3.33
C LYS A 18 38.65 8.11 -2.12
N SER A 19 37.36 7.84 -2.34
CA SER A 19 36.37 7.77 -1.26
C SER A 19 36.45 6.44 -0.51
N ASP A 20 35.89 6.39 0.72
CA ASP A 20 35.78 5.14 1.50
C ASP A 20 35.10 4.01 0.70
N GLY A 21 34.17 4.35 -0.21
CA GLY A 21 33.49 3.37 -1.07
C GLY A 21 34.32 2.85 -2.25
N ASP A 22 35.31 3.62 -2.71
CA ASP A 22 36.28 3.16 -3.71
C ASP A 22 37.34 2.28 -3.05
N ILE A 23 37.86 2.69 -1.89
CA ILE A 23 38.79 1.91 -1.08
C ILE A 23 38.15 0.56 -0.69
N ALA A 24 36.88 0.59 -0.27
CA ALA A 24 36.15 -0.63 0.07
C ALA A 24 36.05 -1.61 -1.10
N ARG A 25 35.75 -1.12 -2.31
CA ARG A 25 35.71 -1.94 -3.52
C ARG A 25 37.07 -2.51 -3.89
N HIS A 26 38.14 -1.72 -3.74
CA HIS A 26 39.51 -2.17 -4.02
C HIS A 26 39.92 -3.37 -3.16
N PHE A 27 39.61 -3.35 -1.87
CA PHE A 27 39.98 -4.42 -0.93
C PHE A 27 38.92 -5.50 -0.72
N GLY A 28 37.78 -5.44 -1.43
CA GLY A 28 36.67 -6.39 -1.25
C GLY A 28 36.03 -6.35 0.15
N VAL A 29 36.07 -5.19 0.82
CA VAL A 29 35.49 -4.97 2.15
C VAL A 29 34.20 -4.16 2.06
N THR A 30 33.43 -4.11 3.15
CA THR A 30 32.28 -3.22 3.24
C THR A 30 32.72 -1.76 3.39
N GLN A 31 31.90 -0.81 2.92
CA GLN A 31 32.15 0.62 3.10
C GLN A 31 32.35 0.99 4.57
N SER A 32 31.56 0.43 5.48
CA SER A 32 31.71 0.63 6.92
C SER A 32 33.07 0.14 7.45
N GLY A 33 33.63 -0.92 6.85
CA GLY A 33 34.97 -1.41 7.16
C GLY A 33 36.05 -0.40 6.78
N ALA A 34 35.99 0.15 5.57
CA ALA A 34 36.89 1.21 5.12
C ALA A 34 36.74 2.50 5.96
N THR A 35 35.51 2.89 6.32
CA THR A 35 35.28 4.05 7.20
C THR A 35 35.88 3.86 8.59
N ARG A 36 35.73 2.67 9.20
CA ARG A 36 36.35 2.37 10.50
C ARG A 36 37.87 2.38 10.43
N TRP A 37 38.44 1.84 9.35
CA TRP A 37 39.88 1.91 9.09
C TRP A 37 40.32 3.38 9.02
N ARG A 38 39.68 4.20 8.20
CA ARG A 38 39.99 5.63 8.06
C ARG A 38 39.93 6.38 9.41
N GLN A 39 38.88 6.14 10.20
CA GLN A 39 38.72 6.73 11.53
C GLN A 39 39.82 6.32 12.49
N ARG A 40 40.23 5.04 12.48
CA ARG A 40 41.32 4.53 13.32
C ARG A 40 42.66 5.15 12.95
N GLU A 41 42.89 5.41 11.66
CA GLU A 41 44.09 6.09 11.16
C GLU A 41 44.05 7.62 11.34
N GLY A 42 42.96 8.18 11.91
CA GLY A 42 42.83 9.63 12.13
C GLY A 42 42.70 10.46 10.85
N LEU A 43 42.35 9.83 9.72
CA LEU A 43 42.30 10.51 8.42
C LEU A 43 40.96 11.25 8.23
N PRO A 44 40.97 12.48 7.69
CA PRO A 44 39.74 13.20 7.37
C PRO A 44 38.97 12.45 6.29
N PRO A 45 37.63 12.56 6.27
CA PRO A 45 36.84 11.94 5.22
C PRO A 45 37.19 12.58 3.88
N ASN A 46 37.62 11.74 2.92
CA ASN A 46 37.58 12.10 1.50
C ASN A 46 36.13 12.06 1.07
N VAL A 47 35.38 13.07 1.52
CA VAL A 47 34.11 13.38 0.92
C VAL A 47 34.47 13.92 -0.45
N ILE A 48 34.64 13.01 -1.42
CA ILE A 48 34.17 13.33 -2.76
C ILE A 48 32.72 13.60 -2.47
N VAL A 49 32.41 14.87 -2.29
CA VAL A 49 31.05 15.30 -2.17
C VAL A 49 30.54 14.89 -3.53
N ASN A 50 29.91 13.71 -3.58
CA ASN A 50 28.87 13.40 -4.51
C ASN A 50 27.77 14.41 -4.14
N VAL A 51 28.08 15.69 -4.34
CA VAL A 51 27.14 16.70 -4.74
C VAL A 51 26.64 16.04 -6.00
N GLN A 52 25.59 15.21 -5.86
CA GLN A 52 24.70 14.98 -6.97
C GLN A 52 24.52 16.37 -7.54
N PRO A 53 25.06 16.66 -8.74
CA PRO A 53 25.26 18.03 -9.20
C PRO A 53 23.95 18.71 -8.95
N HIS A 54 23.95 19.65 -8.00
CA HIS A 54 22.71 20.11 -7.38
C HIS A 54 21.80 20.47 -8.53
N LEU A 55 20.71 19.73 -8.65
CA LEU A 55 19.88 19.78 -9.86
C LEU A 55 19.64 21.26 -10.17
N SER A 56 20.07 21.76 -11.33
CA SER A 56 20.05 23.20 -11.59
C SER A 56 18.65 23.75 -11.35
N ALA A 57 18.54 25.03 -10.97
CA ALA A 57 17.24 25.66 -10.70
C ALA A 57 16.26 25.45 -11.87
N GLU A 58 16.75 25.54 -13.11
CA GLU A 58 15.99 25.26 -14.33
C GLU A 58 15.52 23.81 -14.44
N ARG A 59 16.42 22.83 -14.20
CA ARG A 59 16.04 21.41 -14.22
C ARG A 59 15.02 21.08 -13.14
N ARG A 60 15.10 21.71 -11.95
CA ARG A 60 14.08 21.58 -10.90
C ARG A 60 12.74 22.16 -11.35
N LYS A 61 12.75 23.36 -11.95
CA LYS A 61 11.54 24.02 -12.48
C LYS A 61 10.89 23.15 -13.56
N ARG A 62 11.67 22.67 -14.53
CA ARG A 62 11.21 21.76 -15.60
C ARG A 62 10.66 20.44 -15.04
N GLY A 63 11.39 19.78 -14.14
CA GLY A 63 10.94 18.54 -13.52
C GLY A 63 9.65 18.70 -12.71
N ARG A 64 9.49 19.81 -11.98
CA ARG A 64 8.23 20.13 -11.28
C ARG A 64 7.09 20.42 -12.24
N LYS A 65 7.34 21.12 -13.35
CA LYS A 65 6.33 21.34 -14.41
C LYS A 65 5.82 20.01 -14.96
N MET A 66 6.73 19.11 -15.35
CA MET A 66 6.36 17.77 -15.84
C MET A 66 5.56 16.96 -14.81
N LEU A 67 5.93 17.04 -13.52
CA LEU A 67 5.17 16.36 -12.46
C LEU A 67 3.74 16.91 -12.32
N ARG A 68 3.54 18.23 -12.50
CA ARG A 68 2.21 18.87 -12.52
C ARG A 68 1.38 18.46 -13.73
N GLU A 69 2.03 18.16 -14.85
CA GLU A 69 1.41 17.64 -16.08
C GLU A 69 1.17 16.11 -16.02
N GLY A 70 1.37 15.48 -14.87
CA GLY A 70 1.09 14.05 -14.66
C GLY A 70 2.22 13.10 -15.03
N ALA A 71 3.40 13.60 -15.43
CA ALA A 71 4.55 12.74 -15.71
C ALA A 71 4.98 11.93 -14.48
N THR A 72 5.39 10.69 -14.71
CA THR A 72 5.94 9.82 -13.66
C THR A 72 7.34 10.27 -13.25
N VAL A 73 7.79 9.92 -12.03
CA VAL A 73 9.17 10.19 -11.58
C VAL A 73 10.21 9.56 -12.51
N ARG A 74 9.90 8.42 -13.13
CA ARG A 74 10.79 7.77 -14.11
C ARG A 74 10.93 8.62 -15.37
N GLN A 75 9.82 9.12 -15.93
CA GLN A 75 9.85 10.01 -17.09
C GLN A 75 10.59 11.30 -16.78
N VAL A 76 10.33 11.90 -15.60
CA VAL A 76 11.00 13.12 -15.13
C VAL A 76 12.51 12.90 -14.98
N ALA A 77 12.93 11.82 -14.32
CA ALA A 77 14.34 11.46 -14.14
C ALA A 77 15.07 11.31 -15.48
N ARG A 78 14.44 10.61 -16.45
CA ARG A 78 14.97 10.43 -17.80
C ARG A 78 15.08 11.76 -18.55
N ALA A 79 14.06 12.60 -18.48
CA ALA A 79 13.99 13.86 -19.21
C ALA A 79 14.97 14.93 -18.71
N ILE A 80 15.26 14.96 -17.40
CA ILE A 80 16.16 15.96 -16.80
C ILE A 80 17.58 15.42 -16.55
N GLY A 81 17.83 14.16 -16.91
CA GLY A 81 19.13 13.50 -16.77
C GLY A 81 19.59 13.39 -15.31
N CYS A 82 18.72 12.90 -14.43
CA CYS A 82 19.06 12.73 -13.02
C CYS A 82 18.61 11.38 -12.43
N GLY A 83 19.12 11.06 -11.24
CA GLY A 83 18.73 9.84 -10.53
C GLY A 83 17.26 9.86 -10.09
N ARG A 84 16.64 8.68 -10.01
CA ARG A 84 15.23 8.52 -9.56
C ARG A 84 14.96 9.18 -8.20
N ASN A 85 15.92 9.11 -7.27
CA ASN A 85 15.79 9.73 -5.95
C ASN A 85 15.77 11.27 -6.02
N ALA A 86 16.60 11.87 -6.88
CA ALA A 86 16.60 13.31 -7.10
C ALA A 86 15.27 13.77 -7.72
N ALA A 87 14.78 13.07 -8.74
CA ALA A 87 13.47 13.35 -9.34
C ALA A 87 12.31 13.14 -8.33
N ALA A 88 12.38 12.12 -7.47
CA ALA A 88 11.41 11.92 -6.40
C ALA A 88 11.43 13.06 -5.37
N GLY A 89 12.62 13.58 -5.04
CA GLY A 89 12.79 14.73 -4.15
C GLY A 89 12.08 16.00 -4.63
N LEU A 90 11.90 16.17 -5.94
CA LEU A 90 11.15 17.30 -6.51
C LEU A 90 9.69 17.35 -6.05
N ARG A 91 9.12 16.21 -5.66
CA ARG A 91 7.74 16.12 -5.13
C ARG A 91 7.56 16.81 -3.79
N LYS A 92 8.61 16.92 -2.97
CA LYS A 92 8.51 17.52 -1.62
C LYS A 92 7.96 18.95 -1.68
N GLY A 93 8.40 19.73 -2.68
CA GLY A 93 7.93 21.09 -2.91
C GLY A 93 6.61 21.21 -3.68
N LEU A 94 5.93 20.10 -3.94
CA LEU A 94 4.61 20.02 -4.57
C LEU A 94 3.55 19.42 -3.63
N LYS A 95 3.91 19.14 -2.38
CA LYS A 95 2.97 18.62 -1.38
C LYS A 95 1.90 19.69 -1.11
N GLY A 96 0.63 19.33 -1.31
CA GLY A 96 -0.50 20.25 -1.14
C GLY A 96 -0.97 20.95 -2.42
N ASP A 97 -0.29 20.76 -3.56
CA ASP A 97 -0.76 21.28 -4.85
C ASP A 97 -2.03 20.51 -5.27
N GLU A 98 -3.19 21.20 -5.28
CA GLU A 98 -4.49 20.58 -5.57
C GLU A 98 -4.56 19.99 -6.97
N ARG A 99 -3.80 20.54 -7.93
CA ARG A 99 -3.73 20.03 -9.32
C ARG A 99 -3.13 18.63 -9.41
N LEU A 100 -2.42 18.19 -8.37
CA LEU A 100 -1.85 16.86 -8.27
C LEU A 100 -2.77 15.85 -7.58
N ARG A 101 -3.95 16.26 -7.09
CA ARG A 101 -4.98 15.35 -6.58
C ARG A 101 -5.50 14.50 -7.75
N GLY A 102 -5.34 13.19 -7.66
CA GLY A 102 -5.75 12.24 -8.70
C GLY A 102 -4.62 11.72 -9.60
N HIS A 103 -3.43 12.34 -9.60
CA HIS A 103 -2.26 11.70 -10.19
C HIS A 103 -1.75 10.58 -9.26
N GLY A 104 -1.28 9.46 -9.81
CA GLY A 104 -0.94 8.21 -9.09
C GLY A 104 -0.06 8.35 -7.82
N ILE A 105 0.56 9.50 -7.64
CA ILE A 105 1.33 9.96 -6.48
C ILE A 105 0.43 10.24 -5.27
N THR A 106 -0.66 10.99 -5.44
CA THR A 106 -1.65 11.24 -4.38
C THR A 106 -2.57 10.05 -4.21
N LEU A 107 -2.93 9.36 -5.30
CA LEU A 107 -3.80 8.19 -5.25
C LEU A 107 -3.28 7.05 -4.36
N ARG A 108 -1.97 6.79 -4.34
CA ARG A 108 -1.43 5.72 -3.47
C ARG A 108 -1.47 6.12 -2.00
N GLY A 109 -1.18 7.38 -1.70
CA GLY A 109 -1.27 7.92 -0.33
C GLY A 109 -2.71 7.94 0.17
N THR A 110 -3.64 8.44 -0.65
CA THR A 110 -5.06 8.48 -0.34
C THR A 110 -5.67 7.09 -0.28
N ARG A 111 -5.32 6.17 -1.18
CA ARG A 111 -5.76 4.75 -1.09
C ARG A 111 -5.22 4.07 0.14
N ASN A 112 -3.95 4.30 0.52
CA ASN A 112 -3.40 3.73 1.75
C ASN A 112 -4.06 4.32 2.99
N ALA A 113 -4.36 5.62 2.99
CA ALA A 113 -5.10 6.26 4.07
C ALA A 113 -6.53 5.72 4.16
N ALA A 114 -7.25 5.65 3.04
CA ALA A 114 -8.60 5.06 2.96
C ALA A 114 -8.61 3.59 3.38
N ARG A 115 -7.60 2.81 3.00
CA ARG A 115 -7.44 1.41 3.45
C ARG A 115 -7.22 1.30 4.95
N ARG A 116 -6.38 2.17 5.53
CA ARG A 116 -6.15 2.21 6.98
C ARG A 116 -7.42 2.61 7.72
N ASP A 117 -8.16 3.56 7.18
CA ASP A 117 -9.41 4.01 7.77
C ASP A 117 -10.49 2.93 7.68
N ALA A 118 -10.65 2.29 6.52
CA ALA A 118 -11.54 1.14 6.35
C ALA A 118 -11.17 -0.03 7.29
N ALA A 119 -9.88 -0.33 7.44
CA ALA A 119 -9.43 -1.36 8.37
C ALA A 119 -9.74 -0.99 9.84
N ALA A 120 -9.59 0.28 10.20
CA ALA A 120 -9.95 0.76 11.54
C ALA A 120 -11.46 0.69 11.78
N ILE A 121 -12.26 1.07 10.79
CA ILE A 121 -13.73 0.95 10.82
C ILE A 121 -14.14 -0.51 10.98
N LEU A 122 -13.59 -1.43 10.18
CA LEU A 122 -13.88 -2.86 10.29
C LEU A 122 -13.50 -3.43 11.66
N ALA A 123 -12.38 -2.98 12.25
CA ALA A 123 -11.99 -3.38 13.60
C ALA A 123 -12.98 -2.87 14.67
N GLU A 124 -13.48 -1.64 14.53
CA GLU A 124 -14.51 -1.06 15.40
C GLU A 124 -15.85 -1.80 15.28
N LEU A 125 -16.29 -2.09 14.04
CA LEU A 125 -17.49 -2.88 13.78
C LEU A 125 -17.37 -4.27 14.40
N LYS A 126 -16.26 -4.98 14.17
CA LYS A 126 -16.01 -6.30 14.75
C LYS A 126 -16.01 -6.28 16.28
N ALA A 127 -15.47 -5.23 16.90
CA ALA A 127 -15.51 -5.07 18.34
C ALA A 127 -16.93 -4.80 18.86
N ALA A 128 -17.73 -4.04 18.12
CA ALA A 128 -19.12 -3.73 18.48
C ALA A 128 -20.05 -4.94 18.35
N THR A 129 -19.83 -5.79 17.35
CA THR A 129 -20.66 -6.98 17.06
C THR A 129 -20.14 -8.27 17.73
N ARG A 130 -19.09 -8.20 18.55
CA ARG A 130 -18.49 -9.37 19.23
C ARG A 130 -19.45 -10.22 20.07
N HIS A 131 -20.60 -9.66 20.45
CA HIS A 131 -21.61 -10.31 21.29
C HIS A 131 -22.55 -11.22 20.49
N VAL A 132 -22.55 -11.12 19.16
CA VAL A 132 -23.32 -11.99 18.26
C VAL A 132 -22.61 -13.33 18.17
N PRO A 133 -23.16 -14.44 18.70
CA PRO A 133 -22.43 -15.70 18.79
C PRO A 133 -22.17 -16.32 17.42
N ASP A 134 -23.18 -16.29 16.55
CA ASP A 134 -23.09 -16.80 15.19
C ASP A 134 -22.20 -15.91 14.30
N ALA A 135 -21.32 -16.53 13.53
CA ALA A 135 -20.35 -15.82 12.70
C ALA A 135 -20.97 -15.25 11.42
N SER A 136 -21.93 -15.94 10.78
CA SER A 136 -22.56 -15.44 9.55
C SER A 136 -23.46 -14.24 9.85
N ILE A 137 -24.28 -14.32 10.90
CA ILE A 137 -25.11 -13.19 11.35
C ILE A 137 -24.23 -11.99 11.70
N ARG A 138 -23.07 -12.24 12.33
CA ARG A 138 -22.12 -11.17 12.66
C ARG A 138 -21.54 -10.50 11.41
N ASP A 139 -21.17 -11.29 10.41
CA ASP A 139 -20.61 -10.79 9.15
C ASP A 139 -21.65 -9.97 8.36
N ASP A 140 -22.91 -10.41 8.33
CA ASP A 140 -24.02 -9.67 7.70
C ASP A 140 -24.27 -8.33 8.40
N VAL A 141 -24.35 -8.34 9.74
CA VAL A 141 -24.49 -7.12 10.54
C VAL A 141 -23.34 -6.14 10.29
N MET A 142 -22.10 -6.64 10.20
CA MET A 142 -20.95 -5.79 9.87
C MET A 142 -21.03 -5.23 8.45
N GLY A 143 -21.47 -6.02 7.48
CA GLY A 143 -21.67 -5.62 6.09
C GLY A 143 -22.68 -4.48 5.98
N ASP A 144 -23.87 -4.65 6.55
CA ASP A 144 -24.93 -3.65 6.56
C ASP A 144 -24.50 -2.34 7.22
N MET A 145 -23.85 -2.43 8.39
CA MET A 145 -23.35 -1.24 9.08
C MET A 145 -22.26 -0.53 8.26
N PHE A 146 -21.37 -1.28 7.61
CA PHE A 146 -20.33 -0.70 6.77
C PHE A 146 -20.91 0.02 5.55
N LEU A 147 -21.93 -0.56 4.90
CA LEU A 147 -22.65 0.07 3.80
C LEU A 147 -23.33 1.37 4.25
N ASP A 148 -24.04 1.35 5.38
CA ASP A 148 -24.68 2.54 5.93
C ASP A 148 -23.68 3.65 6.30
N MET A 149 -22.47 3.28 6.73
CA MET A 149 -21.40 4.27 6.93
C MET A 149 -20.91 4.87 5.62
N MET A 150 -20.73 4.04 4.58
CA MET A 150 -20.29 4.50 3.25
C MET A 150 -21.33 5.42 2.58
N GLU A 151 -22.61 5.19 2.84
CA GLU A 151 -23.72 6.04 2.39
C GLU A 151 -23.94 7.28 3.27
N GLY A 152 -23.27 7.37 4.41
CA GLY A 152 -23.43 8.48 5.37
C GLY A 152 -24.69 8.41 6.23
N ARG A 153 -25.41 7.28 6.22
CA ARG A 153 -26.55 7.00 7.12
C ARG A 153 -26.11 6.68 8.55
N LEU A 154 -24.90 6.13 8.72
CA LEU A 154 -24.33 5.79 10.01
C LEU A 154 -23.03 6.57 10.27
N ALA A 155 -23.03 7.38 11.33
CA ALA A 155 -21.82 8.06 11.79
C ALA A 155 -20.92 7.10 12.61
N ARG A 156 -19.60 7.24 12.46
CA ARG A 156 -18.61 6.34 13.10
C ARG A 156 -18.70 6.32 14.63
N ASP A 157 -18.98 7.44 15.26
CA ASP A 157 -19.16 7.55 16.71
C ASP A 157 -20.42 6.83 17.23
N ARG A 158 -21.39 6.56 16.35
CA ARG A 158 -22.64 5.86 16.66
C ARG A 158 -22.56 4.34 16.49
N ILE A 159 -21.46 3.81 15.96
CA ILE A 159 -21.27 2.36 15.70
C ILE A 159 -21.68 1.51 16.91
N LYS A 160 -21.21 1.84 18.11
CA LYS A 160 -21.47 1.03 19.31
C LYS A 160 -22.95 1.01 19.72
N ILE A 161 -23.65 2.13 19.51
CA ILE A 161 -25.06 2.29 19.88
C ILE A 161 -25.92 1.54 18.86
N GLU A 162 -25.67 1.78 17.57
CA GLU A 162 -26.46 1.20 16.49
C GLU A 162 -26.18 -0.29 16.30
N ALA A 163 -25.00 -0.81 16.65
CA ALA A 163 -24.68 -2.24 16.52
C ALA A 163 -25.75 -3.15 17.14
N ARG A 164 -26.29 -2.80 18.32
CA ARG A 164 -27.36 -3.58 18.96
C ARG A 164 -28.64 -3.60 18.14
N ARG A 165 -29.00 -2.47 17.51
CA ARG A 165 -30.20 -2.36 16.66
C ARG A 165 -30.04 -3.18 15.39
N TYR A 166 -28.87 -3.14 14.76
CA TYR A 166 -28.58 -3.96 13.58
C TYR A 166 -28.59 -5.45 13.94
N THR A 167 -27.96 -5.84 15.05
CA THR A 167 -28.01 -7.22 15.55
C THR A 167 -29.46 -7.68 15.75
N GLY A 168 -30.29 -6.87 16.42
CA GLY A 168 -31.71 -7.22 16.62
C GLY A 168 -32.44 -7.45 15.30
N ARG A 169 -32.30 -6.52 14.34
CA ARG A 169 -32.90 -6.66 13.01
C ARG A 169 -32.40 -7.90 12.26
N ALA A 170 -31.10 -8.18 12.32
CA ALA A 170 -30.53 -9.35 11.65
C ALA A 170 -31.01 -10.67 12.26
N ILE A 171 -31.13 -10.74 13.59
CA ILE A 171 -31.69 -11.91 14.29
C ILE A 171 -33.18 -12.06 13.95
N ASP A 172 -33.96 -10.98 14.01
CA ASP A 172 -35.39 -11.00 13.68
C ASP A 172 -35.61 -11.43 12.21
N MET A 173 -34.75 -10.94 11.31
CA MET A 173 -34.76 -11.35 9.91
C MET A 173 -34.39 -12.82 9.77
N TRP A 174 -33.31 -13.29 10.39
CA TRP A 174 -32.86 -14.68 10.30
C TRP A 174 -33.85 -15.69 10.91
N GLN A 175 -34.54 -15.32 11.99
CA GLN A 175 -35.57 -16.15 12.61
C GLN A 175 -36.92 -16.09 11.88
N SER A 176 -37.11 -15.13 10.98
CA SER A 176 -38.34 -14.99 10.22
C SER A 176 -38.51 -16.18 9.27
N LYS A 177 -39.70 -16.80 9.28
CA LYS A 177 -40.09 -17.78 8.25
C LYS A 177 -40.03 -17.20 6.83
N TRP A 178 -40.09 -15.87 6.71
CA TRP A 178 -40.07 -15.13 5.45
C TRP A 178 -38.73 -14.43 5.20
N ALA A 179 -37.67 -14.84 5.90
CA ALA A 179 -36.33 -14.32 5.69
C ALA A 179 -35.88 -14.55 4.23
N PRO A 180 -34.99 -13.70 3.70
CA PRO A 180 -34.21 -14.06 2.53
C PRO A 180 -33.40 -15.32 2.87
N VAL A 181 -33.66 -16.39 2.13
CA VAL A 181 -32.95 -17.67 2.27
C VAL A 181 -31.67 -17.61 1.44
N SER A 182 -30.57 -18.21 1.91
CA SER A 182 -29.35 -18.26 1.11
C SER A 182 -29.60 -19.03 -0.19
N ILE A 183 -28.93 -18.61 -1.26
CA ILE A 183 -29.06 -19.23 -2.58
C ILE A 183 -28.67 -20.73 -2.56
N ASP A 184 -27.77 -21.10 -1.65
CA ASP A 184 -27.23 -22.44 -1.47
C ASP A 184 -27.94 -23.25 -0.37
N GLU A 185 -28.95 -22.68 0.28
CA GLU A 185 -29.68 -23.36 1.36
C GLU A 185 -30.61 -24.43 0.78
N ASP A 186 -30.66 -25.58 1.45
CA ASP A 186 -31.56 -26.69 1.09
C ASP A 186 -32.99 -26.36 1.55
N LEU A 187 -33.87 -26.14 0.57
CA LEU A 187 -35.23 -25.65 0.78
C LEU A 187 -36.18 -26.74 1.25
N THR A 188 -35.92 -27.99 0.86
CA THR A 188 -36.86 -29.12 1.06
C THR A 188 -36.27 -30.28 1.85
N GLY A 189 -34.95 -30.26 2.14
CA GLY A 189 -34.24 -31.29 2.88
C GLY A 189 -33.83 -32.50 2.03
N ASP A 190 -34.05 -32.42 0.72
CA ASP A 190 -33.64 -33.41 -0.30
C ASP A 190 -32.45 -32.92 -1.14
N GLY A 191 -31.85 -31.78 -0.75
CA GLY A 191 -30.74 -31.16 -1.45
C GLY A 191 -31.16 -30.11 -2.49
N PHE A 192 -32.46 -29.82 -2.66
CA PHE A 192 -32.94 -28.81 -3.59
C PHE A 192 -32.68 -27.39 -3.08
N ARG A 193 -31.98 -26.57 -3.86
CA ARG A 193 -31.51 -25.24 -3.46
C ARG A 193 -32.16 -24.15 -4.31
N LEU A 194 -32.11 -22.91 -3.81
CA LEU A 194 -32.63 -21.76 -4.56
C LEU A 194 -31.85 -21.54 -5.87
N VAL A 195 -30.57 -21.91 -5.91
CA VAL A 195 -29.74 -21.87 -7.13
C VAL A 195 -30.30 -22.74 -8.25
N ASP A 196 -30.98 -23.84 -7.91
CA ASP A 196 -31.55 -24.78 -8.89
C ASP A 196 -32.78 -24.20 -9.62
N LEU A 197 -33.39 -23.14 -9.04
CA LEU A 197 -34.50 -22.41 -9.65
C LEU A 197 -34.04 -21.30 -10.60
N ILE A 198 -32.76 -20.94 -10.59
CA ILE A 198 -32.22 -19.89 -11.46
C ILE A 198 -31.88 -20.53 -12.80
N GLU A 199 -32.75 -20.31 -13.79
CA GLU A 199 -32.43 -20.63 -15.18
C GLU A 199 -31.14 -19.91 -15.59
N CYS A 200 -30.08 -20.67 -15.84
CA CYS A 200 -28.81 -20.17 -16.34
C CYS A 200 -28.68 -20.57 -17.82
N PRO A 201 -28.99 -19.67 -18.77
CA PRO A 201 -28.98 -20.00 -20.21
C PRO A 201 -27.61 -20.52 -20.68
N SER A 202 -26.53 -20.05 -20.06
CA SER A 202 -25.18 -20.51 -20.37
C SER A 202 -24.85 -21.88 -19.80
N ALA A 203 -25.44 -22.27 -18.66
CA ALA A 203 -25.29 -23.61 -18.10
C ALA A 203 -26.04 -24.64 -18.96
N ALA A 204 -27.26 -24.31 -19.44
CA ALA A 204 -28.01 -25.16 -20.37
C ALA A 204 -27.23 -25.39 -21.67
N ALA A 205 -26.71 -24.33 -22.28
CA ALA A 205 -25.87 -24.43 -23.48
C ALA A 205 -24.57 -25.23 -23.23
N TRP A 206 -23.99 -25.12 -22.03
CA TRP A 206 -22.82 -25.91 -21.67
C TRP A 206 -23.16 -27.40 -21.52
N VAL A 207 -24.26 -27.76 -20.85
CA VAL A 207 -24.73 -29.15 -20.68
C VAL A 207 -25.03 -29.79 -22.04
N GLU A 208 -25.70 -29.07 -22.95
CA GLU A 208 -25.88 -29.52 -24.34
C GLU A 208 -24.53 -29.73 -25.06
N SER A 209 -23.52 -28.89 -24.79
CA SER A 209 -22.19 -29.04 -25.38
C SER A 209 -21.39 -30.23 -24.86
N VAL A 210 -21.64 -30.69 -23.61
CA VAL A 210 -20.98 -31.86 -23.02
C VAL A 210 -21.75 -33.18 -23.21
N GLY A 211 -22.92 -33.16 -23.85
CA GLY A 211 -23.62 -34.35 -24.33
C GLY A 211 -24.29 -35.19 -23.24
N ALA A 212 -24.85 -34.55 -22.21
CA ALA A 212 -25.70 -35.19 -21.21
C ALA A 212 -27.16 -35.30 -21.68
#